data_AF-A0A397UKA0-F1
#
_entry.id   AF-A0A397UKA0-F1
#
_cell.length_a   1.000
_cell.length_b   1.000
_cell.length_c   1.000
_cell.angle_alpha   90.00
_cell.angle_beta   90.00
_cell.angle_gamma   90.00
#
_symmetry.space_group_name_H-M   'P 1'
#
loop_
_entity.id
_entity.type
_entity.pdbx_description
1 polymer ?
#
loop_
_entity_poly.entity_id
_entity_poly.type
_entity_poly.pdbx_seq_one_letter_code
_entity_poly.pdbx_strand_id
1 'polypeptide(L)'
;MRRHGGIWIKFELTQEIQNVIYCTKKPVLFLAIDLKNYIPDELHMLLRISDILMECLFNDLFKKKEFEKQIKPIVETAFKSLSIQFEFFKSAGNKWTWTSLMGPDKKKMLEKFPVAQFISGIRGQNIEQL
;
A
#
# COMPACT_ATOMS: atom_id res chain seq x y z
N MET A 1 28.22 23.16 -34.76
CA MET A 1 29.09 22.82 -33.61
C MET A 1 28.25 22.96 -32.32
N ARG A 2 27.52 21.89 -31.96
CA ARG A 2 27.56 21.15 -30.68
C ARG A 2 27.44 21.95 -29.37
N ARG A 3 26.26 21.79 -28.75
CA ARG A 3 25.92 21.42 -27.36
C ARG A 3 26.56 22.21 -26.20
N HIS A 4 25.75 22.94 -25.45
CA HIS A 4 25.81 23.02 -23.97
C HIS A 4 24.41 23.33 -23.40
N GLY A 5 23.55 22.30 -23.30
CA GLY A 5 22.20 22.36 -22.71
C GLY A 5 22.00 21.41 -21.53
N GLY A 6 23.07 21.10 -20.78
CA GLY A 6 23.06 20.04 -19.76
C GLY A 6 23.29 20.49 -18.31
N ILE A 7 23.52 21.78 -18.07
CA ILE A 7 23.90 22.28 -16.74
C ILE A 7 22.66 22.69 -15.91
N TRP A 8 21.67 23.31 -16.56
CA TRP A 8 20.47 23.81 -15.89
C TRP A 8 19.56 22.69 -15.40
N ILE A 9 19.30 21.67 -16.23
CA ILE A 9 18.50 20.49 -15.86
C ILE A 9 19.14 19.74 -14.68
N LYS A 10 20.47 19.71 -14.61
CA LYS A 10 21.19 19.03 -13.53
C LYS A 10 21.04 19.76 -12.21
N PHE A 11 21.09 21.10 -12.23
CA PHE A 11 20.90 21.93 -11.04
C PHE A 11 19.48 21.81 -10.45
N GLU A 12 18.46 21.83 -11.32
CA GLU A 12 17.05 21.77 -10.94
C GLU A 12 16.66 20.40 -10.36
N LEU A 13 17.16 19.30 -10.95
CA LEU A 13 17.02 17.95 -10.38
C LEU A 13 17.72 17.80 -9.02
N THR A 14 18.89 18.42 -8.81
CA THR A 14 19.54 18.43 -7.47
C THR A 14 18.70 19.16 -6.43
N GLN A 15 17.99 20.20 -6.82
CA GLN A 15 17.25 21.06 -5.91
C GLN A 15 15.92 20.41 -5.48
N GLU A 16 15.25 19.70 -6.38
CA GLU A 16 14.09 18.86 -6.04
C GLU A 16 14.47 17.68 -5.14
N ILE A 17 15.59 17.00 -5.41
CA ILE A 17 16.10 15.93 -4.55
C ILE A 17 16.44 16.46 -3.14
N GLN A 18 17.06 17.64 -3.04
CA GLN A 18 17.35 18.25 -1.74
C GLN A 18 16.09 18.69 -0.98
N ASN A 19 15.05 19.15 -1.67
CA ASN A 19 13.80 19.56 -1.03
C ASN A 19 12.95 18.37 -0.54
N VAL A 20 13.02 17.21 -1.19
CA VAL A 20 12.42 15.96 -0.67
C VAL A 20 13.11 15.51 0.62
N ILE A 21 14.41 15.76 0.76
CA ILE A 21 15.21 15.42 1.94
C ILE A 21 14.96 16.38 3.13
N TYR A 22 14.54 17.62 2.86
CA TYR A 22 14.34 18.65 3.90
C TYR A 22 12.98 18.60 4.60
N CYS A 23 12.25 17.48 4.51
CA CYS A 23 11.06 17.25 5.31
C CYS A 23 11.48 16.89 6.76
N THR A 24 11.58 17.93 7.60
CA THR A 24 11.69 17.92 9.07
C THR A 24 12.75 16.99 9.68
N LYS A 25 13.80 17.61 10.25
CA LYS A 25 14.90 17.03 11.07
C LYS A 25 14.43 16.00 12.11
N LYS A 26 14.13 14.78 11.67
CA LYS A 26 14.22 13.59 12.51
C LYS A 26 15.70 13.19 12.51
N PRO A 27 16.27 12.78 13.66
CA PRO A 27 17.60 12.18 13.63
C PRO A 27 17.58 11.04 12.63
N VAL A 28 18.58 10.99 11.75
CA VAL A 28 18.71 9.94 10.73
C VAL A 28 18.60 8.61 11.46
N LEU A 29 17.54 7.84 11.17
CA LEU A 29 17.19 6.61 11.93
C LEU A 29 18.36 5.61 11.98
N PHE A 30 19.30 5.73 11.05
CA PHE A 30 20.52 4.92 10.98
C PHE A 30 21.73 5.81 10.66
N LEU A 31 22.18 6.61 11.62
CA LEU A 31 23.51 7.26 11.52
C LEU A 31 24.67 6.24 11.50
N ALA A 32 24.40 4.99 11.88
CA ALA A 32 25.40 3.93 12.02
C ALA A 32 25.80 3.27 10.68
N ILE A 33 24.98 3.38 9.64
CA ILE A 33 25.20 2.68 8.36
C ILE A 33 25.17 3.71 7.24
N ASP A 34 26.23 3.74 6.42
CA ASP A 34 26.26 4.55 5.20
C ASP A 34 25.13 4.11 4.27
N LEU A 35 24.38 5.06 3.69
CA LEU A 35 23.22 4.77 2.83
C LEU A 35 23.60 3.86 1.66
N LYS A 36 24.83 3.94 1.15
CA LYS A 36 25.32 3.06 0.08
C LYS A 36 25.43 1.58 0.49
N ASN A 37 25.44 1.31 1.80
CA ASN A 37 25.49 -0.02 2.39
C ASN A 37 24.12 -0.48 2.93
N TYR A 38 23.07 0.33 2.74
CA TYR A 38 21.73 -0.02 3.20
C TYR A 38 21.11 -1.03 2.22
N ILE A 39 20.84 -2.24 2.73
CA ILE A 39 20.09 -3.27 2.01
C ILE A 39 18.68 -3.28 2.61
N PRO A 40 17.66 -2.84 1.86
CA PRO A 40 16.30 -2.85 2.37
C PRO A 40 15.80 -4.29 2.49
N ASP A 41 15.06 -4.57 3.56
CA ASP A 41 14.46 -5.89 3.76
C ASP A 41 13.20 -6.01 2.90
N GLU A 42 13.31 -6.78 1.81
CA GLU A 42 12.24 -7.00 0.84
C GLU A 42 10.98 -7.59 1.47
N LEU A 43 11.14 -8.49 2.45
CA LEU A 43 10.01 -9.09 3.15
C LEU A 43 9.28 -8.03 3.97
N HIS A 44 10.00 -7.23 4.76
CA HIS A 44 9.38 -6.15 5.54
C HIS A 44 8.70 -5.10 4.65
N MET A 45 9.30 -4.75 3.50
CA MET A 45 8.69 -3.84 2.54
C MET A 45 7.39 -4.42 1.97
N LEU A 46 7.38 -5.68 1.54
CA LEU A 46 6.17 -6.35 1.03
C LEU A 46 5.06 -6.40 2.08
N LEU A 47 5.40 -6.77 3.31
CA LEU A 47 4.46 -6.83 4.43
C LEU A 47 3.87 -5.45 4.74
N ARG A 48 4.67 -4.38 4.62
CA ARG A 48 4.20 -3.02 4.87
C ARG A 48 3.35 -2.45 3.73
N ILE A 49 3.75 -2.70 2.48
CA ILE A 49 3.02 -2.24 1.30
C ILE A 49 1.64 -2.92 1.23
N SER A 50 1.58 -4.24 1.48
CA SER A 50 0.29 -4.97 1.51
C SER A 50 -0.69 -4.41 2.55
N ASP A 51 -0.22 -4.06 3.74
CA ASP A 51 -1.06 -3.43 4.76
C ASP A 51 -1.62 -2.07 4.28
N ILE A 52 -0.76 -1.25 3.67
CA ILE A 52 -1.16 0.07 3.15
C ILE A 52 -2.20 -0.08 2.02
N LEU A 53 -1.97 -1.00 1.07
CA LEU A 53 -2.91 -1.24 -0.02
C LEU A 53 -4.28 -1.67 0.50
N MET A 54 -4.32 -2.52 1.52
CA MET A 54 -5.58 -2.97 2.10
C MET A 54 -6.27 -1.94 2.96
N GLU A 55 -5.51 -1.17 3.72
CA GLU A 55 -6.04 -0.01 4.43
C GLU A 55 -6.69 0.97 3.44
N CYS A 56 -6.04 1.25 2.30
CA CYS A 56 -6.62 2.09 1.25
C CYS A 56 -7.92 1.50 0.69
N LEU A 57 -7.92 0.22 0.29
CA LEU A 57 -9.09 -0.44 -0.28
C LEU A 57 -10.26 -0.43 0.73
N PHE A 58 -10.03 -0.86 1.96
CA PHE A 58 -11.08 -0.98 2.96
C PHE A 58 -11.61 0.37 3.42
N ASN A 59 -10.75 1.39 3.54
CA ASN A 59 -11.21 2.74 3.84
C ASN A 59 -12.16 3.28 2.77
N ASP A 60 -11.95 2.92 1.50
CA ASP A 60 -12.89 3.29 0.43
C ASP A 60 -14.19 2.47 0.49
N LEU A 61 -14.12 1.19 0.88
CA LEU A 61 -15.32 0.37 1.10
C LEU A 61 -16.15 0.85 2.29
N PHE A 62 -15.52 1.24 3.41
CA PHE A 62 -16.23 1.71 4.61
C PHE A 62 -17.02 3.00 4.40
N LYS A 63 -16.65 3.83 3.41
CA LYS A 63 -17.40 5.05 3.04
C LYS A 63 -18.73 4.73 2.38
N LYS A 64 -18.93 3.51 1.86
CA LYS A 64 -20.15 3.11 1.17
C LYS A 64 -21.25 2.77 2.19
N LYS A 65 -22.45 3.32 2.01
CA LYS A 65 -23.60 3.11 2.90
C LYS A 65 -24.04 1.65 3.00
N GLU A 66 -23.79 0.88 1.95
CA GLU A 66 -24.13 -0.54 1.85
C GLU A 66 -23.04 -1.47 2.41
N PHE A 67 -22.00 -0.91 3.04
CA PHE A 67 -20.85 -1.68 3.52
C PHE A 67 -21.25 -2.85 4.44
N GLU A 68 -21.94 -2.56 5.54
CA GLU A 68 -22.23 -3.54 6.59
C GLU A 68 -23.17 -4.66 6.12
N LYS A 69 -24.13 -4.34 5.24
CA LYS A 69 -25.16 -5.29 4.81
C LYS A 69 -24.80 -6.06 3.54
N GLN A 70 -24.02 -5.47 2.63
CA GLN A 70 -23.77 -6.04 1.31
C GLN A 70 -22.29 -6.30 1.06
N ILE A 71 -21.43 -5.32 1.29
CA ILE A 71 -20.01 -5.43 0.89
C ILE A 71 -19.22 -6.32 1.86
N LYS A 72 -19.45 -6.15 3.17
CA LYS A 72 -18.81 -6.93 4.24
C LYS A 72 -18.88 -8.44 3.95
N PRO A 73 -20.06 -9.06 3.78
CA PRO A 73 -20.14 -10.51 3.55
C PRO A 73 -19.49 -10.95 2.23
N ILE A 74 -19.49 -10.11 1.19
CA ILE A 74 -18.85 -10.41 -0.10
C ILE A 74 -17.33 -10.47 0.07
N VAL A 75 -16.73 -9.48 0.74
CA VAL A 75 -15.28 -9.44 0.98
C VAL A 75 -14.85 -10.62 1.87
N GLU A 76 -15.57 -10.89 2.95
CA GLU A 76 -15.27 -12.02 3.85
C GLU A 76 -15.39 -13.37 3.12
N THR A 77 -16.37 -13.50 2.21
CA THR A 77 -16.50 -14.68 1.35
C THR A 77 -15.34 -14.80 0.38
N ALA A 78 -14.87 -13.69 -0.20
CA ALA A 78 -13.70 -13.69 -1.08
C ALA A 78 -12.44 -14.19 -0.32
N PHE A 79 -12.19 -13.72 0.89
CA PHE A 79 -11.09 -14.24 1.72
C PHE A 79 -11.26 -15.70 2.10
N LYS A 80 -12.48 -16.11 2.46
CA LYS A 80 -12.78 -17.52 2.75
C LYS A 80 -12.51 -18.43 1.55
N SER A 81 -12.79 -17.96 0.32
CA SER A 81 -12.47 -18.70 -0.91
C SER A 81 -10.96 -18.87 -1.11
N LEU A 82 -10.16 -17.93 -0.60
CA LEU A 82 -8.71 -18.03 -0.51
C LEU A 82 -8.24 -18.85 0.71
N SER A 83 -9.13 -19.52 1.45
CA SER A 83 -8.78 -20.25 2.68
C SER A 83 -8.07 -19.39 3.73
N ILE A 84 -8.35 -18.09 3.76
CA ILE A 84 -7.81 -17.13 4.74
C ILE A 84 -8.92 -16.83 5.75
N GLN A 85 -8.61 -16.94 7.04
CA GLN A 85 -9.54 -16.49 8.09
C GLN A 85 -9.50 -14.97 8.19
N PHE A 86 -10.60 -14.32 7.84
CA PHE A 86 -10.70 -12.87 7.79
C PHE A 86 -12.10 -12.42 8.17
N GLU A 87 -12.20 -11.39 9.01
CA GLU A 87 -13.46 -10.77 9.41
C GLU A 87 -13.30 -9.26 9.61
N PHE A 88 -14.34 -8.50 9.31
CA PHE A 88 -14.49 -7.12 9.77
C PHE A 88 -15.22 -7.04 11.10
N PHE A 89 -14.62 -6.34 12.04
CA PHE A 89 -15.19 -6.09 13.36
C PHE A 89 -15.08 -4.62 13.73
N LYS A 90 -15.82 -4.19 14.75
CA LYS A 90 -15.74 -2.82 15.26
C LYS A 90 -14.80 -2.76 16.45
N SER A 91 -13.87 -1.81 16.43
CA SER A 91 -13.00 -1.53 17.56
C SER A 91 -13.68 -0.61 18.58
N ALA A 92 -13.01 -0.33 19.70
CA ALA A 92 -13.39 0.74 20.61
C ALA A 92 -13.59 2.05 19.82
N GLY A 93 -14.76 2.67 19.96
CA GLY A 93 -15.17 3.84 19.19
C GLY A 93 -16.03 3.58 17.95
N ASN A 94 -16.59 2.37 17.78
CA ASN A 94 -17.49 2.03 16.66
C ASN A 94 -16.84 2.20 15.26
N LYS A 95 -15.51 2.21 15.21
CA LYS A 95 -14.72 2.27 13.98
C LYS A 95 -14.53 0.86 13.43
N TRP A 96 -14.74 0.69 12.12
CA TRP A 96 -14.46 -0.58 11.45
C TRP A 96 -12.97 -0.86 11.41
N THR A 97 -12.63 -2.11 11.72
CA THR A 97 -11.30 -2.69 11.63
C THR A 97 -11.42 -4.11 11.09
N TRP A 98 -10.30 -4.76 10.81
CA TRP A 98 -10.27 -6.08 10.18
C TRP A 98 -9.19 -6.98 10.79
N THR A 99 -9.29 -8.27 10.52
CA THR A 99 -8.27 -9.27 10.90
C THR A 99 -6.96 -8.96 10.18
N SER A 100 -5.87 -8.81 10.95
CA SER A 100 -4.53 -8.66 10.39
C SER A 100 -4.09 -9.94 9.69
N LEU A 101 -3.50 -9.83 8.50
CA LEU A 101 -3.03 -10.96 7.73
C LEU A 101 -1.57 -11.29 8.05
N MET A 102 -1.26 -12.57 8.15
CA MET A 102 0.12 -13.05 8.33
C MET A 102 0.85 -13.13 7.00
N GLY A 103 2.18 -13.25 7.01
CA GLY A 103 3.01 -13.26 5.80
C GLY A 103 2.51 -14.17 4.67
N PRO A 104 2.23 -15.47 4.93
CA PRO A 104 1.69 -16.36 3.91
C PRO A 104 0.32 -15.91 3.37
N ASP A 105 -0.56 -15.42 4.23
CA ASP A 105 -1.89 -14.96 3.83
C ASP A 105 -1.82 -13.67 3.01
N LYS A 106 -0.94 -12.74 3.38
CA LYS A 106 -0.64 -11.53 2.60
C LYS A 106 -0.18 -11.88 1.20
N LYS A 107 0.74 -12.83 1.07
CA LYS A 107 1.20 -13.30 -0.24
C LYS A 107 0.05 -13.88 -1.07
N LYS A 108 -0.76 -14.78 -0.48
CA LYS A 108 -1.90 -15.39 -1.17
C LYS A 108 -2.96 -14.37 -1.58
N MET A 109 -3.21 -13.38 -0.72
CA MET A 109 -4.12 -12.28 -0.99
C MET A 109 -3.60 -11.38 -2.12
N LEU A 110 -2.32 -11.00 -2.12
CA LEU A 110 -1.75 -10.16 -3.18
C LEU A 110 -1.85 -10.83 -4.54
N GLU A 111 -1.68 -12.16 -4.60
CA GLU A 111 -1.71 -12.92 -5.84
C GLU A 111 -3.13 -13.20 -6.37
N LYS A 112 -4.15 -13.28 -5.50
CA LYS A 112 -5.43 -13.91 -5.87
C LYS A 112 -6.68 -13.17 -5.42
N PHE A 113 -6.55 -12.07 -4.68
CA PHE A 113 -7.72 -11.33 -4.21
C PHE A 113 -8.41 -10.59 -5.38
N PRO A 114 -9.74 -10.73 -5.55
CA PRO A 114 -10.42 -10.25 -6.75
C PRO A 114 -10.71 -8.74 -6.69
N VAL A 115 -9.67 -7.91 -6.84
CA VAL A 115 -9.75 -6.45 -6.64
C VAL A 115 -10.78 -5.79 -7.57
N ALA A 116 -10.92 -6.28 -8.81
CA ALA A 116 -11.84 -5.71 -9.79
C ALA A 116 -13.32 -5.82 -9.38
N GLN A 117 -13.67 -6.70 -8.44
CA GLN A 117 -15.03 -6.78 -7.88
C GLN A 117 -15.36 -5.57 -7.00
N PHE A 118 -14.35 -4.90 -6.44
CA PHE A 118 -14.51 -3.86 -5.43
C PHE A 118 -14.17 -2.45 -5.93
N ILE A 119 -13.33 -2.37 -6.98
CA ILE A 119 -12.95 -1.13 -7.65
C ILE A 119 -13.65 -1.09 -9.02
N SER A 120 -14.48 -0.08 -9.25
CA SER A 120 -15.27 0.03 -10.47
C SER A 120 -14.43 0.46 -11.68
N GLY A 121 -14.89 0.02 -12.86
CA GLY A 121 -14.36 0.42 -14.16
C GLY A 121 -13.01 -0.20 -14.51
N ILE A 122 -12.37 0.35 -15.55
CA ILE A 122 -11.10 -0.13 -16.10
C ILE A 122 -9.98 -0.13 -15.04
N ARG A 123 -10.07 0.76 -14.05
CA ARG A 123 -9.06 0.87 -13.00
C ARG A 123 -8.96 -0.39 -12.16
N GLY A 124 -10.07 -1.04 -11.80
CA GLY A 124 -10.06 -2.28 -11.04
C GLY A 124 -9.39 -3.42 -11.81
N GLN A 125 -9.70 -3.53 -13.10
CA GLN A 125 -9.12 -4.53 -14.00
C GLN A 125 -7.61 -4.32 -14.18
N ASN A 126 -7.18 -3.07 -14.35
CA ASN A 126 -5.76 -2.76 -14.47
C ASN A 126 -5.00 -3.11 -13.19
N ILE A 127 -5.56 -2.81 -12.01
CA ILE A 127 -4.92 -3.12 -10.72
C ILE A 127 -4.79 -4.63 -10.51
N GLU A 128 -5.80 -5.40 -10.90
CA GLU A 128 -5.77 -6.87 -10.79
C GLU A 128 -4.74 -7.53 -11.72
N GLN A 129 -4.26 -6.83 -12.75
CA GLN A 129 -3.29 -7.31 -13.73
C GLN A 129 -1.86 -6.78 -13.52
N LEU A 130 -1.63 -5.95 -12.49
CA LEU A 130 -0.31 -5.42 -12.12
C LEU A 130 0.59 -6.52 -11.53
#